data_AF-A0A6A6P7Y4-F1
#
_entry.id   AF-A0A6A6P7Y4-F1
#
_cell.length_a   1.000
_cell.length_b   1.000
_cell.length_c   1.000
_cell.angle_alpha   90.00
_cell.angle_beta   90.00
_cell.angle_gamma   90.00
#
_symmetry.space_group_name_H-M   'P 1'
#
loop_
_entity.id
_entity.type
_entity.pdbx_description
1 polymer ?
#
loop_
_entity_poly.entity_id
_entity_poly.type
_entity_poly.pdbx_seq_one_letter_code
_entity_poly.pdbx_strand_id
1 'polypeptide(L)'
;MSDLARQFAKAKLNALPSSPPTHAAIPSTSQEATSPIDEDSSSASSMSSTGTVRPSSSQKPAAPVRWSDFFAQELWIETTFAAPAPAPPGGSNDNGGESSAGAGAGSMAAPPRPQSGAAAPAEAPHQTGLTQRAKYHAYATPPATPSSQLLILHHGAGSSALTFALFAREVRRVMPDVGIVAVDAREHGSVVYAPDADNGGDGRRGGGPGPERDTDLSLRNLAADFVRMVPLVLDRLGVPSGARMPATVLVGHSLGGAVVTDVCARGGLGPAVLGFAVVDVVEGSAVEALASMNSYLATRPRVFASLDEAVGWHVRSRTVRNVESARASVPGVLVKVDGEDEDASGDGGPWRWKTGLERTQSYWWDWFEGMSGKFLRAKGAKLLLLAGTDRLDKELMIGQMQGKFQLQVFPDAGHFVQEDLPQRTAELIVEFLKRNDRSTLVLPPKVSDLLAQGKKV
;
A
#
# COMPACT_ATOMS: atom_id res chain seq x y z
N MET A 1 -0.98 11.64 24.58
CA MET A 1 -1.63 10.62 23.72
C MET A 1 -1.77 11.22 22.34
N SER A 2 -1.14 10.63 21.32
CA SER A 2 -1.21 11.13 19.94
C SER A 2 -2.65 10.99 19.40
N ASP A 3 -3.06 11.93 18.55
CA ASP A 3 -4.44 11.97 18.02
C ASP A 3 -4.76 10.76 17.13
N LEU A 4 -3.76 10.01 16.65
CA LEU A 4 -3.91 8.72 15.97
C LEU A 4 -4.36 7.60 16.94
N ALA A 5 -3.72 7.49 18.10
CA ALA A 5 -4.17 6.60 19.17
C ALA A 5 -5.58 6.99 19.66
N ARG A 6 -5.91 8.29 19.59
CA ARG A 6 -7.24 8.81 19.90
C ARG A 6 -8.27 8.46 18.81
N GLN A 7 -7.92 8.46 17.52
CA GLN A 7 -8.82 8.02 16.44
C GLN A 7 -9.09 6.51 16.49
N PHE A 8 -8.05 5.70 16.74
CA PHE A 8 -8.21 4.25 16.98
C PHE A 8 -8.99 3.95 18.27
N ALA A 9 -8.76 4.68 19.36
CA ALA A 9 -9.46 4.47 20.63
C ALA A 9 -10.91 5.02 20.62
N LYS A 10 -11.16 6.17 19.96
CA LYS A 10 -12.50 6.78 19.85
C LYS A 10 -13.43 5.97 18.94
N ALA A 11 -12.87 5.25 17.96
CA ALA A 11 -13.62 4.26 17.18
C ALA A 11 -14.10 3.07 18.04
N LYS A 12 -13.37 2.69 19.09
CA LYS A 12 -13.75 1.60 20.03
C LYS A 12 -14.66 2.06 21.17
N LEU A 13 -14.48 3.27 21.71
CA LEU A 13 -15.29 3.77 22.83
C LEU A 13 -16.75 4.07 22.45
N ASN A 14 -17.02 4.44 21.19
CA ASN A 14 -18.39 4.71 20.71
C ASN A 14 -19.13 3.46 20.19
N ALA A 15 -18.53 2.27 20.26
CA ALA A 15 -19.08 1.03 19.73
C ALA A 15 -19.51 0.02 20.82
N LEU A 16 -19.47 0.42 22.10
CA LEU A 16 -20.00 -0.37 23.21
C LEU A 16 -21.49 -0.07 23.40
N PRO A 17 -22.38 -1.06 23.49
CA PRO A 17 -23.73 -0.83 23.98
C PRO A 17 -23.68 -0.36 25.43
N SER A 18 -24.50 0.62 25.79
CA SER A 18 -24.68 1.05 27.19
C SER A 18 -25.13 -0.15 28.03
N SER A 19 -24.40 -0.44 29.11
CA SER A 19 -24.75 -1.46 30.09
C SER A 19 -26.15 -1.18 30.69
N PRO A 20 -26.95 -2.23 30.96
CA PRO A 20 -28.24 -2.08 31.62
C PRO A 20 -28.06 -1.58 33.06
N PRO A 21 -29.03 -0.85 33.63
CA PRO A 21 -28.91 -0.31 34.98
C PRO A 21 -28.85 -1.45 36.02
N THR A 22 -27.74 -1.52 36.74
CA THR A 22 -27.58 -2.34 37.94
C THR A 22 -28.42 -1.75 39.07
N HIS A 23 -29.42 -2.52 39.54
CA HIS A 23 -30.17 -2.23 40.75
C HIS A 23 -29.24 -2.18 41.97
N ALA A 24 -29.33 -1.08 42.71
CA ALA A 24 -28.66 -0.88 43.98
C ALA A 24 -29.19 -1.85 45.05
N ALA A 25 -28.27 -2.44 45.81
CA ALA A 25 -28.57 -3.14 47.05
C ALA A 25 -28.84 -2.12 48.18
N ILE A 26 -29.91 -2.34 48.95
CA ILE A 26 -30.16 -1.72 50.26
C ILE A 26 -30.33 -2.87 51.27
N PRO A 27 -29.73 -2.79 52.47
CA PRO A 27 -29.64 -3.91 53.39
C PRO A 27 -30.90 -4.13 54.24
N SER A 28 -30.93 -5.32 54.82
CA SER A 28 -31.95 -6.00 55.61
C SER A 28 -32.40 -5.34 56.92
N THR A 29 -33.70 -5.41 57.21
CA THR A 29 -34.28 -5.37 58.57
C THR A 29 -35.62 -6.16 58.66
N SER A 30 -35.62 -7.12 59.59
CA SER A 30 -36.68 -7.66 60.48
C SER A 30 -38.19 -7.55 60.17
N GLN A 31 -38.81 -8.75 60.17
CA GLN A 31 -40.12 -9.20 60.71
C GLN A 31 -41.10 -8.16 61.32
N GLU A 32 -42.38 -8.21 60.93
CA GLU A 32 -43.51 -8.75 61.72
C GLU A 32 -44.86 -8.68 60.95
N ALA A 33 -45.87 -9.40 61.46
CA ALA A 33 -47.09 -9.88 60.83
C ALA A 33 -48.25 -8.88 60.69
N THR A 34 -49.22 -9.16 59.81
CA THR A 34 -50.68 -9.35 60.10
C THR A 34 -51.51 -9.42 58.80
N SER A 35 -52.64 -10.13 58.88
CA SER A 35 -53.56 -10.61 57.84
C SER A 35 -54.81 -9.68 57.67
N PRO A 36 -55.94 -10.09 57.04
CA PRO A 36 -56.31 -9.95 55.61
C PRO A 36 -57.64 -9.16 55.40
N ILE A 37 -58.32 -9.34 54.25
CA ILE A 37 -59.70 -8.94 53.83
C ILE A 37 -59.75 -7.66 52.94
N ASP A 38 -60.47 -7.48 51.83
CA ASP A 38 -61.09 -8.28 50.74
C ASP A 38 -61.55 -7.27 49.64
N GLU A 39 -61.66 -7.73 48.38
CA GLU A 39 -62.48 -7.20 47.24
C GLU A 39 -62.20 -5.77 46.68
N ASP A 40 -62.26 -5.43 45.38
CA ASP A 40 -62.88 -6.04 44.20
C ASP A 40 -62.32 -5.47 42.86
N SER A 41 -62.40 -6.28 41.79
CA SER A 41 -62.59 -5.96 40.36
C SER A 41 -61.68 -4.98 39.57
N SER A 42 -60.85 -5.52 38.65
CA SER A 42 -61.13 -5.58 37.18
C SER A 42 -59.88 -5.74 36.28
N SER A 43 -60.01 -6.69 35.32
CA SER A 43 -59.43 -6.72 33.96
C SER A 43 -57.96 -7.15 33.74
N ALA A 44 -57.78 -8.41 33.34
CA ALA A 44 -57.20 -8.79 32.03
C ALA A 44 -57.09 -10.33 31.91
N SER A 45 -57.96 -10.92 31.08
CA SER A 45 -57.87 -12.34 30.69
C SER A 45 -56.91 -12.51 29.52
N SER A 46 -56.00 -13.47 29.65
CA SER A 46 -55.07 -13.96 28.65
C SER A 46 -55.77 -14.78 27.55
N MET A 47 -55.10 -14.94 26.39
CA MET A 47 -54.82 -16.21 25.66
C MET A 47 -54.29 -15.86 24.26
N SER A 48 -53.00 -16.12 24.00
CA SER A 48 -52.53 -17.25 23.19
C SER A 48 -52.58 -17.01 21.68
N SER A 49 -51.41 -16.66 21.11
CA SER A 49 -51.11 -16.98 19.71
C SER A 49 -49.60 -17.19 19.57
N THR A 50 -49.20 -18.46 19.50
CA THR A 50 -47.88 -18.94 19.13
C THR A 50 -47.58 -18.51 17.68
N GLY A 51 -47.02 -17.32 17.52
CA GLY A 51 -46.43 -16.87 16.27
C GLY A 51 -44.99 -17.40 16.18
N THR A 52 -44.79 -18.54 15.53
CA THR A 52 -43.47 -18.96 15.07
C THR A 52 -42.95 -17.92 14.09
N VAL A 53 -42.08 -17.02 14.57
CA VAL A 53 -41.32 -16.12 13.70
C VAL A 53 -40.36 -17.00 12.89
N ARG A 54 -40.77 -17.36 11.68
CA ARG A 54 -39.85 -17.85 10.64
C ARG A 54 -38.85 -16.73 10.37
N PRO A 55 -37.53 -16.92 10.57
CA PRO A 55 -36.56 -15.96 10.07
C PRO A 55 -36.74 -15.87 8.56
N SER A 56 -36.91 -14.65 8.05
CA SER A 56 -37.01 -14.41 6.62
C SER A 56 -35.70 -14.84 5.96
N SER A 57 -35.77 -15.94 5.22
CA SER A 57 -34.72 -16.41 4.33
C SER A 57 -34.64 -15.48 3.11
N SER A 58 -33.93 -14.35 3.26
CA SER A 58 -33.51 -13.56 2.10
C SER A 58 -32.29 -12.68 2.37
N GLN A 59 -31.26 -13.21 3.05
CA GLN A 59 -29.90 -12.82 2.70
C GLN A 59 -29.42 -13.86 1.70
N LYS A 60 -29.72 -13.64 0.41
CA LYS A 60 -28.91 -14.26 -0.63
C LYS A 60 -27.46 -13.87 -0.34
N PRO A 61 -26.50 -14.81 -0.37
CA PRO A 61 -25.09 -14.45 -0.28
C PRO A 61 -24.82 -13.37 -1.32
N ALA A 62 -24.11 -12.32 -0.93
CA ALA A 62 -23.67 -11.33 -1.91
C ALA A 62 -22.87 -12.06 -2.99
N ALA A 63 -23.04 -11.65 -4.26
CA ALA A 63 -22.31 -12.28 -5.34
C ALA A 63 -20.80 -12.21 -5.05
N PRO A 64 -20.04 -13.29 -5.30
CA PRO A 64 -18.60 -13.30 -5.08
C PRO A 64 -17.96 -12.24 -5.97
N VAL A 65 -17.27 -11.30 -5.33
CA VAL A 65 -16.52 -10.24 -6.01
C VAL A 65 -15.22 -10.83 -6.52
N ARG A 66 -14.93 -10.69 -7.82
CA ARG A 66 -13.72 -11.24 -8.45
C ARG A 66 -12.78 -10.11 -8.83
N TRP A 67 -11.47 -10.39 -8.83
CA TRP A 67 -10.48 -9.41 -9.29
C TRP A 67 -10.76 -8.94 -10.74
N SER A 68 -11.37 -9.82 -11.55
CA SER A 68 -11.73 -9.59 -12.95
C SER A 68 -12.77 -8.49 -13.14
N ASP A 69 -13.48 -8.11 -12.08
CA ASP A 69 -14.44 -7.00 -12.10
C ASP A 69 -13.73 -5.64 -12.13
N PHE A 70 -12.44 -5.60 -11.77
CA PHE A 70 -11.65 -4.38 -11.62
C PHE A 70 -10.48 -4.29 -12.60
N PHE A 71 -9.85 -5.43 -12.90
CA PHE A 71 -8.68 -5.52 -13.76
C PHE A 71 -8.92 -6.46 -14.94
N ALA A 72 -8.27 -6.18 -16.07
CA ALA A 72 -8.38 -7.02 -17.26
C ALA A 72 -7.56 -8.32 -17.16
N GLN A 73 -6.47 -8.31 -16.39
CA GLN A 73 -5.51 -9.42 -16.30
C GLN A 73 -5.00 -9.60 -14.86
N GLU A 74 -4.80 -10.85 -14.47
CA GLU A 74 -3.99 -11.27 -13.33
C GLU A 74 -2.69 -11.86 -13.87
N LEU A 75 -1.56 -11.35 -13.39
CA LEU A 75 -0.24 -11.66 -13.93
C LEU A 75 0.64 -12.30 -12.87
N TRP A 76 1.17 -13.47 -13.22
CA TRP A 76 2.26 -14.14 -12.49
C TRP A 76 3.49 -14.18 -13.38
N ILE A 77 4.57 -13.56 -12.92
CA ILE A 77 5.79 -13.39 -13.71
C ILE A 77 6.96 -13.99 -12.95
N GLU A 78 7.49 -15.08 -13.48
CA GLU A 78 8.72 -15.69 -12.98
C GLU A 78 9.93 -15.06 -13.67
N THR A 79 10.94 -14.74 -12.89
CA THR A 79 12.17 -14.12 -13.37
C THR A 79 13.37 -14.56 -12.55
N THR A 80 14.54 -14.53 -13.18
CA THR A 80 15.85 -14.77 -12.56
C THR A 80 16.74 -13.58 -12.86
N PHE A 81 17.44 -13.07 -11.86
CA PHE A 81 18.33 -11.93 -11.98
C PHE A 81 19.59 -12.13 -11.15
N ALA A 82 20.63 -11.35 -11.42
CA ALA A 82 21.84 -11.36 -10.59
C ALA A 82 21.49 -10.95 -9.15
N ALA A 83 21.95 -11.72 -8.18
CA ALA A 83 21.66 -11.45 -6.78
C ALA A 83 22.21 -10.07 -6.36
N PRO A 84 21.44 -9.28 -5.59
CA PRO A 84 21.92 -7.99 -5.11
C PRO A 84 23.13 -8.20 -4.20
N ALA A 85 24.14 -7.33 -4.34
CA ALA A 85 25.27 -7.33 -3.43
C ALA A 85 24.79 -7.14 -1.97
N PRO A 86 25.33 -7.90 -1.00
CA PRO A 86 24.93 -7.81 0.39
C PRO A 86 25.04 -6.35 0.88
N ALA A 87 24.11 -5.93 1.72
CA ALA A 87 24.18 -4.60 2.31
C ALA A 87 25.48 -4.50 3.14
N PRO A 88 26.21 -3.38 3.06
CA PRO A 88 27.34 -3.15 3.97
C PRO A 88 26.82 -3.18 5.41
N PRO A 89 27.53 -3.82 6.36
CA PRO A 89 27.10 -3.86 7.74
C PRO A 89 27.12 -2.45 8.34
N GLY A 90 25.95 -1.97 8.78
CA GLY A 90 25.80 -0.79 9.65
C GLY A 90 26.31 0.54 9.07
N GLY A 91 25.53 1.14 8.17
CA GLY A 91 25.69 2.55 7.81
C GLY A 91 24.42 3.32 8.14
N SER A 92 24.37 3.96 9.31
CA SER A 92 23.49 5.11 9.52
C SER A 92 23.72 6.07 8.36
N ASN A 93 22.65 6.50 7.70
CA ASN A 93 22.71 7.51 6.62
C ASN A 93 23.13 8.85 7.21
N ASP A 94 24.41 9.02 7.51
CA ASP A 94 24.99 10.30 7.85
C ASP A 94 25.51 10.92 6.55
N ASN A 95 24.60 11.62 5.88
CA ASN A 95 24.97 12.56 4.82
C ASN A 95 24.26 13.89 5.06
N GLY A 96 24.40 14.39 6.30
CA GLY A 96 24.16 15.78 6.68
C GLY A 96 25.46 16.58 6.60
N GLY A 97 25.97 16.82 5.40
CA GLY A 97 27.10 17.71 5.16
C GLY A 97 26.63 19.07 4.64
N GLU A 98 26.25 19.97 5.54
CA GLU A 98 26.11 21.40 5.22
C GLU A 98 27.50 21.98 4.90
N SER A 99 27.73 22.37 3.64
CA SER A 99 28.84 23.28 3.31
C SER A 99 28.29 24.70 3.20
N SER A 100 28.47 25.48 4.26
CA SER A 100 28.24 26.93 4.28
C SER A 100 29.30 27.61 3.41
N ALA A 101 28.87 28.24 2.32
CA ALA A 101 29.72 29.10 1.51
C ALA A 101 29.83 30.48 2.16
N GLY A 102 30.91 30.71 2.90
CA GLY A 102 31.40 32.02 3.29
C GLY A 102 32.24 32.63 2.15
N ALA A 103 31.86 33.82 1.71
CA ALA A 103 32.57 34.59 0.70
C ALA A 103 33.95 35.05 1.20
N GLY A 104 34.98 34.89 0.36
CA GLY A 104 36.32 35.43 0.57
C GLY A 104 37.10 35.45 -0.74
N ALA A 105 37.35 36.64 -1.27
CA ALA A 105 38.11 36.88 -2.49
C ALA A 105 39.61 36.61 -2.30
N GLY A 106 40.28 36.06 -3.31
CA GLY A 106 41.74 35.98 -3.33
C GLY A 106 42.38 35.13 -4.44
N SER A 107 42.80 35.81 -5.51
CA SER A 107 43.99 35.56 -6.36
C SER A 107 44.19 34.26 -7.15
N MET A 108 44.63 34.47 -8.39
CA MET A 108 44.96 33.51 -9.46
C MET A 108 46.15 32.59 -9.14
N ALA A 109 46.06 31.32 -9.55
CA ALA A 109 47.18 30.52 -10.07
C ALA A 109 46.66 29.33 -10.90
N ALA A 110 47.22 29.11 -12.08
CA ALA A 110 46.84 28.03 -13.01
C ALA A 110 47.48 26.67 -12.62
N PRO A 111 46.84 25.52 -12.90
CA PRO A 111 47.44 24.20 -12.67
C PRO A 111 48.25 23.70 -13.89
N PRO A 112 49.31 22.89 -13.71
CA PRO A 112 50.09 22.33 -14.80
C PRO A 112 49.45 21.06 -15.39
N ARG A 113 49.77 20.78 -16.67
CA ARG A 113 49.28 19.63 -17.47
C ARG A 113 49.75 18.28 -16.91
N PRO A 114 48.94 17.19 -17.02
CA PRO A 114 49.40 15.84 -16.70
C PRO A 114 50.14 15.19 -17.89
N GLN A 115 51.20 14.45 -17.56
CA GLN A 115 51.97 13.60 -18.48
C GLN A 115 51.28 12.24 -18.69
N SER A 116 51.41 11.72 -19.90
CA SER A 116 50.87 10.46 -20.39
C SER A 116 51.70 9.25 -19.95
N GLY A 117 51.06 8.27 -19.32
CA GLY A 117 51.60 6.92 -19.13
C GLY A 117 50.46 5.91 -19.19
N ALA A 118 50.35 5.21 -20.32
CA ALA A 118 49.32 4.19 -20.54
C ALA A 118 49.73 2.87 -19.88
N ALA A 119 48.92 2.41 -18.91
CA ALA A 119 48.92 1.04 -18.44
C ALA A 119 47.63 0.37 -18.94
N ALA A 120 47.77 -0.78 -19.61
CA ALA A 120 46.67 -1.59 -20.13
C ALA A 120 45.72 -2.03 -18.99
N PRO A 121 44.40 -2.12 -19.23
CA PRO A 121 43.49 -2.59 -18.20
C PRO A 121 43.69 -4.09 -17.99
N ALA A 122 44.02 -4.46 -16.74
CA ALA A 122 43.89 -5.82 -16.26
C ALA A 122 42.44 -6.30 -16.45
N GLU A 123 42.28 -7.48 -17.04
CA GLU A 123 41.01 -8.19 -17.14
C GLU A 123 40.35 -8.29 -15.77
N ALA A 124 39.11 -7.81 -15.66
CA ALA A 124 38.31 -7.92 -14.45
C ALA A 124 38.01 -9.41 -14.17
N PRO A 125 38.11 -9.88 -12.93
CA PRO A 125 37.87 -11.28 -12.60
C PRO A 125 36.41 -11.65 -12.89
N HIS A 126 36.21 -12.80 -13.52
CA HIS A 126 34.90 -13.42 -13.70
C HIS A 126 34.17 -13.52 -12.36
N GLN A 127 33.16 -12.68 -12.14
CA GLN A 127 32.21 -12.87 -11.04
C GLN A 127 31.38 -14.11 -11.35
N THR A 128 31.67 -15.21 -10.66
CA THR A 128 30.72 -16.31 -10.48
C THR A 128 29.55 -15.79 -9.64
N GLY A 129 28.65 -15.04 -10.28
CA GLY A 129 27.59 -14.28 -9.60
C GLY A 129 26.46 -15.19 -9.16
N LEU A 130 26.11 -15.13 -7.87
CA LEU A 130 24.86 -15.73 -7.37
C LEU A 130 23.68 -15.17 -8.16
N THR A 131 22.68 -16.01 -8.42
CA THR A 131 21.43 -15.59 -9.04
C THR A 131 20.30 -15.65 -8.03
N GLN A 132 19.29 -14.82 -8.22
CA GLN A 132 18.10 -14.76 -7.38
C GLN A 132 16.87 -14.93 -8.26
N ARG A 133 15.91 -15.73 -7.79
CA ARG A 133 14.64 -15.97 -8.47
C ARG A 133 13.52 -15.20 -7.79
N ALA A 134 12.55 -14.74 -8.57
CA ALA A 134 11.31 -14.17 -8.06
C ALA A 134 10.10 -14.64 -8.88
N LYS A 135 8.96 -14.73 -8.21
CA LYS A 135 7.64 -14.86 -8.81
C LYS A 135 6.83 -13.63 -8.40
N TYR A 136 6.75 -12.67 -9.30
CA TYR A 136 6.02 -11.42 -9.08
C TYR A 136 4.54 -11.58 -9.44
N HIS A 137 3.67 -10.94 -8.65
CA HIS A 137 2.23 -10.95 -8.83
C HIS A 137 1.70 -9.52 -8.99
N ALA A 138 0.83 -9.31 -9.98
CA ALA A 138 0.18 -8.04 -10.23
C ALA A 138 -1.18 -8.21 -10.90
N TYR A 139 -2.09 -7.26 -10.67
CA TYR A 139 -3.30 -7.09 -11.47
C TYR A 139 -3.14 -5.90 -12.40
N ALA A 140 -3.62 -6.04 -13.64
CA ALA A 140 -3.39 -5.03 -14.65
C ALA A 140 -4.55 -4.83 -15.62
N THR A 141 -4.71 -3.60 -16.07
CA THR A 141 -5.48 -3.22 -17.26
C THR A 141 -4.52 -2.52 -18.21
N PRO A 142 -4.33 -3.03 -19.45
CA PRO A 142 -3.42 -2.41 -20.39
C PRO A 142 -3.91 -0.99 -20.76
N PRO A 143 -2.99 -0.06 -21.03
CA PRO A 143 -3.36 1.23 -21.60
C PRO A 143 -4.00 1.03 -22.99
N ALA A 144 -4.98 1.87 -23.36
CA ALA A 144 -5.71 1.70 -24.63
C ALA A 144 -4.78 1.82 -25.86
N THR A 145 -3.73 2.63 -25.75
CA THR A 145 -2.67 2.76 -26.75
C THR A 145 -1.30 2.79 -26.07
N PRO A 146 -0.19 2.49 -26.77
CA PRO A 146 1.16 2.60 -26.20
C PRO A 146 1.54 4.00 -25.69
N SER A 147 0.82 5.04 -26.12
CA SER A 147 1.01 6.41 -25.64
C SER A 147 0.04 6.83 -24.53
N SER A 148 -1.01 6.04 -24.28
CA SER A 148 -1.96 6.34 -23.20
C SER A 148 -1.26 6.24 -21.84
N GLN A 149 -1.65 7.12 -20.92
CA GLN A 149 -1.01 7.25 -19.61
C GLN A 149 -1.16 5.98 -18.76
N LEU A 150 -0.34 5.88 -17.72
CA LEU A 150 -0.27 4.73 -16.83
C LEU A 150 -0.35 5.15 -15.37
N LEU A 151 -1.11 4.40 -14.57
CA LEU A 151 -1.03 4.42 -13.12
C LEU A 151 -0.39 3.12 -12.62
N ILE A 152 0.61 3.23 -11.75
CA ILE A 152 1.22 2.08 -11.06
C ILE A 152 0.98 2.22 -9.56
N LEU A 153 0.33 1.22 -8.97
CA LEU A 153 -0.24 1.26 -7.64
C LEU A 153 0.50 0.27 -6.73
N HIS A 154 0.92 0.74 -5.55
CA HIS A 154 1.62 -0.06 -4.55
C HIS A 154 0.88 0.00 -3.21
N HIS A 155 0.49 -1.16 -2.70
CA HIS A 155 -0.28 -1.29 -1.45
C HIS A 155 0.58 -1.08 -0.18
N GLY A 156 -0.09 -0.95 0.97
CA GLY A 156 0.54 -0.85 2.29
C GLY A 156 0.89 -2.21 2.93
N ALA A 157 1.56 -2.21 4.08
CA ALA A 157 1.98 -3.44 4.74
C ALA A 157 0.79 -4.26 5.27
N GLY A 158 0.86 -5.59 5.16
CA GLY A 158 -0.23 -6.51 5.54
C GLY A 158 -1.45 -6.44 4.62
N SER A 159 -1.30 -5.82 3.45
CA SER A 159 -2.35 -5.58 2.47
C SER A 159 -2.06 -6.31 1.14
N SER A 160 -2.77 -5.95 0.06
CA SER A 160 -2.52 -6.47 -1.30
C SER A 160 -2.91 -5.45 -2.37
N ALA A 161 -2.52 -5.72 -3.62
CA ALA A 161 -2.90 -4.98 -4.81
C ALA A 161 -4.42 -4.77 -4.94
N LEU A 162 -5.23 -5.69 -4.42
CA LEU A 162 -6.69 -5.60 -4.47
C LEU A 162 -7.28 -4.51 -3.56
N THR A 163 -6.48 -3.87 -2.70
CA THR A 163 -6.92 -2.62 -2.04
C THR A 163 -7.12 -1.45 -2.99
N PHE A 164 -6.64 -1.57 -4.22
CA PHE A 164 -6.94 -0.62 -5.28
C PHE A 164 -8.06 -1.09 -6.21
N ALA A 165 -8.79 -2.17 -5.91
CA ALA A 165 -9.83 -2.73 -6.78
C ALA A 165 -10.92 -1.70 -7.15
N LEU A 166 -11.61 -1.14 -6.15
CA LEU A 166 -12.66 -0.15 -6.40
C LEU A 166 -12.08 1.16 -6.94
N PHE A 167 -10.89 1.56 -6.47
CA PHE A 167 -10.17 2.70 -7.02
C PHE A 167 -9.93 2.53 -8.54
N ALA A 168 -9.48 1.35 -8.99
CA ALA A 168 -9.23 1.06 -10.40
C ALA A 168 -10.50 1.12 -11.24
N ARG A 169 -11.63 0.61 -10.71
CA ARG A 169 -12.95 0.76 -11.35
C ARG A 169 -13.33 2.23 -11.54
N GLU A 170 -13.15 3.04 -10.49
CA GLU A 170 -13.49 4.47 -10.56
C GLU A 170 -12.54 5.23 -11.49
N VAL A 171 -11.25 4.90 -11.53
CA VAL A 171 -10.30 5.46 -12.50
C VAL A 171 -10.77 5.16 -13.94
N ARG A 172 -11.12 3.90 -14.25
CA ARG A 172 -11.60 3.52 -15.58
C ARG A 172 -12.91 4.22 -15.96
N ARG A 173 -13.76 4.52 -14.98
CA ARG A 173 -14.99 5.31 -15.21
C ARG A 173 -14.68 6.74 -15.66
N VAL A 174 -13.65 7.38 -15.09
CA VAL A 174 -13.31 8.80 -15.38
C VAL A 174 -12.24 8.98 -16.46
N MET A 175 -11.45 7.95 -16.74
CA MET A 175 -10.39 7.95 -17.75
C MET A 175 -10.22 6.54 -18.34
N PRO A 176 -11.09 6.12 -19.28
CA PRO A 176 -11.16 4.74 -19.75
C PRO A 176 -9.91 4.26 -20.48
N ASP A 177 -9.12 5.17 -21.04
CA ASP A 177 -7.93 4.84 -21.85
C ASP A 177 -6.65 4.59 -21.02
N VAL A 178 -6.68 4.89 -19.71
CA VAL A 178 -5.50 4.79 -18.84
C VAL A 178 -5.17 3.34 -18.52
N GLY A 179 -3.88 3.01 -18.60
CA GLY A 179 -3.37 1.74 -18.07
C GLY A 179 -3.33 1.78 -16.55
N ILE A 180 -3.60 0.64 -15.90
CA ILE A 180 -3.53 0.52 -14.44
C ILE A 180 -2.78 -0.75 -14.11
N VAL A 181 -1.75 -0.65 -13.26
CA VAL A 181 -0.97 -1.79 -12.75
C VAL A 181 -0.98 -1.72 -11.23
N ALA A 182 -1.56 -2.70 -10.56
CA ALA A 182 -1.52 -2.84 -9.10
C ALA A 182 -0.63 -4.03 -8.74
N VAL A 183 0.47 -3.79 -8.04
CA VAL A 183 1.48 -4.80 -7.73
C VAL A 183 1.31 -5.37 -6.32
N ASP A 184 1.60 -6.65 -6.14
CA ASP A 184 1.79 -7.24 -4.81
C ASP A 184 3.27 -7.24 -4.43
N ALA A 185 3.61 -6.70 -3.27
CA ALA A 185 4.96 -6.74 -2.73
C ALA A 185 5.41 -8.17 -2.37
N ARG A 186 6.72 -8.36 -2.16
CA ARG A 186 7.25 -9.61 -1.59
C ARG A 186 6.51 -9.95 -0.28
N GLU A 187 6.25 -11.23 -0.05
CA GLU A 187 5.47 -11.75 1.10
C GLU A 187 4.01 -11.24 1.19
N HIS A 188 3.48 -10.54 0.18
CA HIS A 188 2.08 -10.08 0.09
C HIS A 188 1.33 -10.64 -1.12
N GLY A 189 2.03 -11.38 -1.98
CA GLY A 189 1.51 -12.06 -3.16
C GLY A 189 2.67 -12.47 -4.06
N SER A 190 3.65 -11.57 -4.21
CA SER A 190 4.94 -11.89 -4.80
C SER A 190 5.81 -12.71 -3.85
N VAL A 191 6.68 -13.54 -4.42
CA VAL A 191 7.68 -14.35 -3.70
C VAL A 191 9.05 -14.07 -4.28
N VAL A 192 10.04 -13.84 -3.43
CA VAL A 192 11.45 -13.74 -3.81
C VAL A 192 12.20 -14.83 -3.06
N TYR A 193 13.06 -15.56 -3.76
CA TYR A 193 13.83 -16.66 -3.19
C TYR A 193 15.22 -16.18 -2.77
N ALA A 194 15.86 -16.87 -1.83
CA ALA A 194 17.22 -16.59 -1.44
C ALA A 194 18.18 -16.76 -2.65
N PRO A 195 19.28 -15.98 -2.71
CA PRO A 195 20.30 -16.17 -3.73
C PRO A 195 20.90 -17.58 -3.72
N ASP A 196 21.09 -18.16 -4.91
CA ASP A 196 21.68 -19.49 -5.08
C ASP A 196 22.70 -19.48 -6.23
N ALA A 197 23.71 -20.35 -6.12
CA ALA A 197 24.73 -20.57 -7.13
C ALA A 197 24.24 -21.48 -8.27
N ASP A 198 23.15 -22.24 -8.07
CA ASP A 198 22.74 -23.28 -9.02
C ASP A 198 21.78 -22.79 -10.12
N ASN A 199 22.28 -22.86 -11.36
CA ASN A 199 21.63 -22.39 -12.58
C ASN A 199 20.54 -23.36 -13.06
N GLY A 200 19.28 -22.92 -13.07
CA GLY A 200 18.31 -23.36 -14.08
C GLY A 200 17.75 -24.78 -13.99
N GLY A 201 17.94 -25.50 -12.87
CA GLY A 201 17.18 -26.71 -12.62
C GLY A 201 15.71 -26.39 -12.39
N ASP A 202 14.82 -26.98 -13.20
CA ASP A 202 13.40 -27.06 -12.81
C ASP A 202 13.38 -27.63 -11.38
N GLY A 203 12.68 -26.97 -10.46
CA GLY A 203 12.74 -27.28 -9.03
C GLY A 203 12.18 -28.65 -8.62
N ARG A 204 12.16 -29.66 -9.51
CA ARG A 204 11.63 -31.02 -9.27
C ARG A 204 12.70 -32.10 -9.14
N ARG A 205 14.00 -31.78 -9.10
CA ARG A 205 15.04 -32.79 -8.85
C ARG A 205 15.66 -32.64 -7.48
N GLY A 206 15.00 -33.22 -6.49
CA GLY A 206 15.55 -33.47 -5.15
C GLY A 206 14.47 -33.36 -4.10
N GLY A 207 14.21 -34.44 -3.35
CA GLY A 207 13.29 -34.46 -2.20
C GLY A 207 13.78 -33.66 -0.99
N GLY A 208 14.50 -32.56 -1.21
CA GLY A 208 14.89 -31.61 -0.18
C GLY A 208 13.79 -30.55 0.06
N PRO A 209 13.91 -29.76 1.14
CA PRO A 209 13.04 -28.60 1.32
C PRO A 209 13.14 -27.70 0.08
N GLY A 210 12.00 -27.18 -0.38
CA GLY A 210 11.94 -26.28 -1.54
C GLY A 210 12.82 -25.03 -1.36
N PRO A 211 13.00 -24.21 -2.41
CA PRO A 211 13.89 -23.07 -2.37
C PRO A 211 13.53 -22.12 -1.22
N GLU A 212 14.55 -21.75 -0.44
CA GLU A 212 14.40 -20.83 0.69
C GLU A 212 13.89 -19.47 0.21
N ARG A 213 13.00 -18.84 0.99
CA ARG A 213 12.46 -17.52 0.67
C ARG A 213 13.35 -16.43 1.24
N ASP A 214 13.61 -15.40 0.43
CA ASP A 214 14.18 -14.15 0.91
C ASP A 214 13.07 -13.34 1.59
N THR A 215 13.14 -13.27 2.92
CA THR A 215 12.16 -12.56 3.74
C THR A 215 12.65 -11.18 4.19
N ASP A 216 13.74 -10.66 3.60
CA ASP A 216 14.23 -9.31 3.87
C ASP A 216 13.28 -8.29 3.25
N LEU A 217 12.49 -7.64 4.11
CA LEU A 217 11.50 -6.62 3.78
C LEU A 217 12.05 -5.20 3.97
N SER A 218 13.37 -5.01 3.96
CA SER A 218 13.97 -3.68 3.95
C SER A 218 13.44 -2.82 2.80
N LEU A 219 13.35 -1.50 3.04
CA LEU A 219 12.89 -0.55 2.02
C LEU A 219 13.68 -0.67 0.72
N ARG A 220 15.00 -0.93 0.83
CA ARG A 220 15.89 -1.16 -0.32
C ARG A 220 15.42 -2.32 -1.18
N ASN A 221 15.10 -3.47 -0.59
CA ASN A 221 14.70 -4.65 -1.35
C ASN A 221 13.28 -4.51 -1.92
N LEU A 222 12.36 -3.91 -1.17
CA LEU A 222 11.02 -3.59 -1.66
C LEU A 222 11.06 -2.65 -2.89
N ALA A 223 11.86 -1.58 -2.81
CA ALA A 223 12.07 -0.67 -3.93
C ALA A 223 12.74 -1.34 -5.13
N ALA A 224 13.73 -2.21 -4.89
CA ALA A 224 14.41 -2.95 -5.94
C ALA A 224 13.47 -3.96 -6.63
N ASP A 225 12.61 -4.65 -5.88
CA ASP A 225 11.58 -5.51 -6.46
C ASP A 225 10.59 -4.73 -7.30
N PHE A 226 10.13 -3.57 -6.81
CA PHE A 226 9.21 -2.73 -7.56
C PHE A 226 9.81 -2.28 -8.89
N VAL A 227 11.06 -1.81 -8.88
CA VAL A 227 11.78 -1.39 -10.10
C VAL A 227 12.02 -2.56 -11.07
N ARG A 228 12.26 -3.78 -10.57
CA ARG A 228 12.38 -4.97 -11.43
C ARG A 228 11.03 -5.43 -11.99
N MET A 229 9.99 -5.39 -11.18
CA MET A 229 8.67 -5.90 -11.52
C MET A 229 8.00 -5.05 -12.59
N VAL A 230 8.08 -3.72 -12.50
CA VAL A 230 7.36 -2.80 -13.39
C VAL A 230 7.65 -3.06 -14.87
N PRO A 231 8.91 -3.08 -15.34
CA PRO A 231 9.19 -3.36 -16.76
C PRO A 231 8.68 -4.73 -17.22
N LEU A 232 8.76 -5.74 -16.36
CA LEU A 232 8.29 -7.09 -16.68
C LEU A 232 6.76 -7.13 -16.85
N VAL A 233 6.02 -6.42 -15.99
CA VAL A 233 4.57 -6.29 -16.13
C VAL A 233 4.22 -5.52 -17.40
N LEU A 234 4.93 -4.44 -17.70
CA LEU A 234 4.70 -3.64 -18.91
C LEU A 234 4.94 -4.44 -20.19
N ASP A 235 5.97 -5.28 -20.21
CA ASP A 235 6.24 -6.19 -21.33
C ASP A 235 5.06 -7.13 -21.58
N ARG A 236 4.46 -7.69 -20.52
CA ARG A 236 3.24 -8.52 -20.60
C ARG A 236 2.01 -7.74 -21.07
N LEU A 237 1.97 -6.43 -20.87
CA LEU A 237 0.91 -5.55 -21.36
C LEU A 237 1.16 -5.03 -22.78
N GLY A 238 2.18 -5.53 -23.48
CA GLY A 238 2.49 -5.13 -24.85
C GLY A 238 3.24 -3.80 -24.96
N VAL A 239 3.87 -3.34 -23.87
CA VAL A 239 4.83 -2.23 -23.87
C VAL A 239 6.23 -2.84 -23.79
N PRO A 240 6.91 -3.11 -24.92
CA PRO A 240 8.11 -3.95 -24.93
C PRO A 240 9.26 -3.34 -24.14
N SER A 241 10.10 -4.21 -23.58
CA SER A 241 11.37 -3.81 -22.95
C SER A 241 12.22 -2.98 -23.92
N GLY A 242 12.54 -1.74 -23.53
CA GLY A 242 13.29 -0.77 -24.35
C GLY A 242 12.42 0.25 -25.11
N ALA A 243 11.10 0.05 -25.16
CA ALA A 243 10.18 1.10 -25.57
C ALA A 243 10.11 2.20 -24.48
N ARG A 244 9.75 3.42 -24.89
CA ARG A 244 9.50 4.51 -23.94
C ARG A 244 8.28 4.15 -23.09
N MET A 245 8.48 4.03 -21.77
CA MET A 245 7.37 3.85 -20.83
C MET A 245 6.35 5.00 -20.99
N PRO A 246 5.04 4.71 -20.98
CA PRO A 246 4.03 5.74 -21.06
C PRO A 246 4.14 6.75 -19.92
N ALA A 247 3.53 7.92 -20.10
CA ALA A 247 3.53 8.95 -19.06
C ALA A 247 2.85 8.39 -17.79
N THR A 248 3.61 8.28 -16.71
CA THR A 248 3.23 7.45 -15.55
C THR A 248 3.12 8.27 -14.28
N VAL A 249 2.11 7.98 -13.47
CA VAL A 249 2.04 8.39 -12.05
C VAL A 249 2.09 7.15 -11.16
N LEU A 250 2.94 7.20 -10.14
CA LEU A 250 2.99 6.17 -9.10
C LEU A 250 2.05 6.54 -7.96
N VAL A 251 1.34 5.58 -7.38
CA VAL A 251 0.49 5.78 -6.20
C VAL A 251 0.86 4.75 -5.16
N GLY A 252 1.29 5.19 -3.98
CA GLY A 252 1.70 4.32 -2.91
C GLY A 252 0.92 4.59 -1.62
N HIS A 253 0.32 3.56 -1.04
CA HIS A 253 -0.33 3.65 0.28
C HIS A 253 0.60 3.16 1.39
N SER A 254 0.75 3.92 2.48
CA SER A 254 1.53 3.54 3.65
C SER A 254 2.94 3.03 3.28
N LEU A 255 3.29 1.77 3.53
CA LEU A 255 4.53 1.13 3.05
C LEU A 255 4.77 1.34 1.55
N GLY A 256 3.74 1.19 0.72
CA GLY A 256 3.85 1.46 -0.72
C GLY A 256 4.16 2.92 -1.01
N GLY A 257 3.71 3.85 -0.16
CA GLY A 257 4.08 5.26 -0.19
C GLY A 257 5.58 5.47 0.02
N ALA A 258 6.17 4.77 0.98
CA ALA A 258 7.61 4.78 1.21
C ALA A 258 8.39 4.22 0.01
N VAL A 259 7.92 3.10 -0.55
CA VAL A 259 8.54 2.47 -1.73
C VAL A 259 8.55 3.40 -2.94
N VAL A 260 7.40 3.96 -3.33
CA VAL A 260 7.35 4.86 -4.50
C VAL A 260 8.14 6.15 -4.27
N THR A 261 8.21 6.62 -3.02
CA THR A 261 9.03 7.77 -2.64
C THR A 261 10.52 7.49 -2.82
N ASP A 262 11.01 6.34 -2.34
CA ASP A 262 12.42 5.95 -2.49
C ASP A 262 12.78 5.75 -3.98
N VAL A 263 11.90 5.11 -4.75
CA VAL A 263 12.08 4.90 -6.20
C VAL A 263 12.14 6.22 -6.96
N CYS A 264 11.23 7.17 -6.68
CA CYS A 264 11.26 8.50 -7.28
C CYS A 264 12.48 9.32 -6.85
N ALA A 265 12.90 9.22 -5.59
CA ALA A 265 14.09 9.90 -5.08
C ALA A 265 15.38 9.41 -5.74
N ARG A 266 15.44 8.12 -6.11
CA ARG A 266 16.57 7.50 -6.85
C ARG A 266 16.43 7.62 -8.37
N GLY A 267 15.24 7.94 -8.88
CA GLY A 267 14.95 7.94 -10.32
C GLY A 267 14.89 6.54 -10.93
N GLY A 268 14.49 5.52 -10.14
CA GLY A 268 14.60 4.11 -10.51
C GLY A 268 13.77 3.67 -11.73
N LEU A 269 12.71 4.40 -12.08
CA LEU A 269 11.87 4.15 -13.26
C LEU A 269 12.07 5.19 -14.38
N GLY A 270 13.09 6.03 -14.26
CA GLY A 270 13.47 6.99 -15.30
C GLY A 270 12.50 8.16 -15.49
N PRO A 271 12.63 8.90 -16.61
CA PRO A 271 11.96 10.18 -16.83
C PRO A 271 10.48 10.07 -17.24
N ALA A 272 9.97 8.86 -17.47
CA ALA A 272 8.56 8.65 -17.80
C ALA A 272 7.63 8.81 -16.58
N VAL A 273 8.18 8.76 -15.36
CA VAL A 273 7.43 9.08 -14.14
C VAL A 273 7.22 10.59 -14.04
N LEU A 274 6.00 11.03 -14.27
CA LEU A 274 5.58 12.44 -14.16
C LEU A 274 5.57 12.92 -12.71
N GLY A 275 5.21 12.02 -11.80
CA GLY A 275 5.05 12.32 -10.38
C GLY A 275 4.55 11.11 -9.62
N PHE A 276 4.32 11.31 -8.32
CA PHE A 276 3.84 10.26 -7.45
C PHE A 276 2.92 10.82 -6.36
N ALA A 277 1.98 9.97 -5.94
CA ALA A 277 1.06 10.22 -4.86
C ALA A 277 1.34 9.30 -3.68
N VAL A 278 1.41 9.87 -2.48
CA VAL A 278 1.58 9.16 -1.22
C VAL A 278 0.26 9.23 -0.46
N VAL A 279 -0.27 8.07 -0.08
CA VAL A 279 -1.56 7.94 0.60
C VAL A 279 -1.34 7.51 2.05
N ASP A 280 -1.81 8.36 2.95
CA ASP A 280 -1.95 8.18 4.38
C ASP A 280 -0.66 7.75 5.10
N VAL A 281 0.42 8.48 4.84
CA VAL A 281 1.68 8.36 5.59
C VAL A 281 2.47 9.67 5.60
N VAL A 282 2.91 10.06 6.79
CA VAL A 282 3.86 11.14 7.07
C VAL A 282 4.87 10.60 8.07
N GLU A 283 6.17 10.81 7.84
CA GLU A 283 7.26 10.24 8.65
C GLU A 283 7.03 10.40 10.16
N GLY A 284 6.85 11.64 10.63
CA GLY A 284 6.66 11.91 12.06
C GLY A 284 5.48 11.14 12.66
N SER A 285 4.33 11.19 12.00
CA SER A 285 3.12 10.47 12.46
C SER A 285 3.25 8.95 12.36
N ALA A 286 3.94 8.44 11.33
CA ALA A 286 4.12 7.02 11.08
C ALA A 286 5.02 6.40 12.14
N VAL A 287 6.14 7.06 12.44
CA VAL A 287 7.07 6.66 13.50
C VAL A 287 6.37 6.64 14.87
N GLU A 288 5.58 7.67 15.19
CA GLU A 288 4.78 7.68 16.43
C GLU A 288 3.75 6.53 16.46
N ALA A 289 3.15 6.20 15.32
CA ALA A 289 2.17 5.12 15.21
C ALA A 289 2.76 3.74 15.50
N LEU A 290 4.04 3.51 15.18
CA LEU A 290 4.71 2.22 15.35
C LEU A 290 4.64 1.71 16.80
N ALA A 291 4.67 2.61 17.78
CA ALA A 291 4.55 2.26 19.20
C ALA A 291 3.23 1.55 19.54
N SER A 292 2.17 1.83 18.77
CA SER A 292 0.83 1.24 18.96
C SER A 292 0.54 0.04 18.05
N MET A 293 1.40 -0.23 17.07
CA MET A 293 1.16 -1.24 16.04
C MET A 293 1.09 -2.66 16.62
N ASN A 294 1.96 -2.98 17.60
CA ASN A 294 1.92 -4.28 18.27
C ASN A 294 0.59 -4.52 19.02
N SER A 295 0.06 -3.48 19.66
CA SER A 295 -1.24 -3.53 20.32
C SER A 295 -2.38 -3.76 19.33
N TYR A 296 -2.30 -3.17 18.13
CA TYR A 296 -3.25 -3.44 17.06
C TYR A 296 -3.15 -4.88 16.55
N LEU A 297 -1.94 -5.36 16.26
CA LEU A 297 -1.71 -6.73 15.77
C LEU A 297 -2.21 -7.78 16.75
N ALA A 298 -2.08 -7.55 18.05
CA ALA A 298 -2.60 -8.43 19.09
C ALA A 298 -4.14 -8.58 19.06
N THR A 299 -4.87 -7.64 18.45
CA THR A 299 -6.33 -7.71 18.32
C THR A 299 -6.81 -8.46 17.08
N ARG A 300 -5.91 -8.81 16.16
CA ARG A 300 -6.25 -9.55 14.94
C ARG A 300 -6.57 -11.01 15.28
N PRO A 301 -7.70 -11.55 14.82
CA PRO A 301 -7.91 -13.00 14.80
C PRO A 301 -6.76 -13.67 14.05
N ARG A 302 -6.23 -14.78 14.58
CA ARG A 302 -5.16 -15.53 13.90
C ARG A 302 -5.68 -16.29 12.68
N VAL A 303 -6.93 -16.75 12.79
CA VAL A 303 -7.64 -17.56 11.80
C VAL A 303 -9.08 -17.05 11.71
N PHE A 304 -9.67 -17.15 10.54
CA PHE A 304 -11.09 -16.93 10.28
C PHE A 304 -11.72 -18.23 9.78
N ALA A 305 -12.95 -18.54 10.18
CA ALA A 305 -13.66 -19.71 9.69
C ALA A 305 -14.09 -19.56 8.22
N SER A 306 -14.29 -18.32 7.75
CA SER A 306 -14.69 -18.03 6.37
C SER A 306 -14.20 -16.65 5.91
N LEU A 307 -14.23 -16.42 4.59
CA LEU A 307 -13.99 -15.09 4.01
C LEU A 307 -15.02 -14.06 4.48
N ASP A 308 -16.29 -14.44 4.62
CA ASP A 308 -17.35 -13.55 5.11
C ASP A 308 -17.10 -13.08 6.54
N GLU A 309 -16.60 -13.97 7.40
CA GLU A 309 -16.19 -13.61 8.75
C GLU A 309 -15.03 -12.60 8.73
N ALA A 310 -14.03 -12.84 7.89
CA ALA A 310 -12.88 -11.96 7.75
C ALA A 310 -13.29 -10.57 7.22
N VAL A 311 -14.13 -10.50 6.20
CA VAL A 311 -14.72 -9.25 5.67
C VAL A 311 -15.49 -8.55 6.78
N GLY A 312 -16.34 -9.29 7.51
CA GLY A 312 -17.09 -8.75 8.63
C GLY A 312 -16.20 -8.18 9.73
N TRP A 313 -15.07 -8.83 10.04
CA TRP A 313 -14.11 -8.31 11.00
C TRP A 313 -13.48 -6.99 10.54
N HIS A 314 -13.02 -6.89 9.29
CA HIS A 314 -12.41 -5.66 8.75
C HIS A 314 -13.36 -4.46 8.80
N VAL A 315 -14.65 -4.69 8.52
CA VAL A 315 -15.69 -3.65 8.59
C VAL A 315 -15.99 -3.26 10.03
N ARG A 316 -16.18 -4.24 10.93
CA ARG A 316 -16.48 -3.99 12.35
C ARG A 316 -15.32 -3.33 13.09
N SER A 317 -14.08 -3.71 12.77
CA SER A 317 -12.87 -3.09 13.33
C SER A 317 -12.63 -1.68 12.77
N ARG A 318 -13.36 -1.28 11.72
CA ARG A 318 -13.14 -0.07 10.92
C ARG A 318 -11.75 0.00 10.29
N THR A 319 -11.12 -1.15 10.06
CA THR A 319 -9.89 -1.23 9.25
C THR A 319 -10.18 -0.81 7.81
N VAL A 320 -11.30 -1.29 7.25
CA VAL A 320 -11.86 -0.82 5.98
C VAL A 320 -13.32 -0.48 6.24
N ARG A 321 -13.74 0.75 5.94
CA ARG A 321 -15.11 1.23 6.20
C ARG A 321 -16.06 0.87 5.06
N ASN A 322 -15.54 0.80 3.84
CA ASN A 322 -16.32 0.43 2.66
C ASN A 322 -16.48 -1.09 2.56
N VAL A 323 -17.71 -1.59 2.74
CA VAL A 323 -18.04 -3.02 2.68
C VAL A 323 -17.76 -3.62 1.30
N GLU A 324 -18.01 -2.88 0.22
CA GLU A 324 -17.74 -3.35 -1.13
C GLU A 324 -16.23 -3.49 -1.37
N SER A 325 -15.44 -2.52 -0.89
CA SER A 325 -13.98 -2.61 -0.96
C SER A 325 -13.45 -3.78 -0.14
N ALA A 326 -13.93 -3.95 1.09
CA ALA A 326 -13.54 -5.07 1.94
C ALA A 326 -13.83 -6.44 1.27
N ARG A 327 -14.97 -6.59 0.59
CA ARG A 327 -15.28 -7.81 -0.17
C ARG A 327 -14.31 -8.06 -1.32
N ALA A 328 -13.84 -7.01 -1.98
CA ALA A 328 -12.89 -7.12 -3.08
C ALA A 328 -11.47 -7.40 -2.60
N SER A 329 -11.04 -6.79 -1.48
CA SER A 329 -9.64 -6.74 -1.07
C SER A 329 -9.25 -7.78 -0.01
N VAL A 330 -10.14 -8.12 0.93
CA VAL A 330 -9.84 -9.03 2.04
C VAL A 330 -9.46 -10.44 1.60
N PRO A 331 -10.07 -11.05 0.57
CA PRO A 331 -9.59 -12.34 0.07
C PRO A 331 -8.11 -12.30 -0.36
N GLY A 332 -7.64 -11.16 -0.87
CA GLY A 332 -6.26 -10.95 -1.30
C GLY A 332 -5.22 -10.95 -0.17
N VAL A 333 -5.64 -10.77 1.09
CA VAL A 333 -4.72 -10.75 2.25
C VAL A 333 -4.76 -12.04 3.08
N LEU A 334 -5.53 -13.03 2.63
CA LEU A 334 -5.71 -14.30 3.31
C LEU A 334 -5.23 -15.46 2.43
N VAL A 335 -4.95 -16.58 3.07
CA VAL A 335 -4.70 -17.87 2.43
C VAL A 335 -5.49 -18.94 3.16
N LYS A 336 -6.02 -19.91 2.42
CA LYS A 336 -6.68 -21.07 3.00
C LYS A 336 -5.64 -21.88 3.77
N VAL A 337 -6.01 -22.39 4.93
CA VAL A 337 -5.22 -23.33 5.71
C VAL A 337 -5.55 -24.71 5.16
N ASP A 338 -4.57 -25.36 4.54
CA ASP A 338 -4.71 -26.75 4.13
C ASP A 338 -4.72 -27.63 5.40
N GLY A 339 -5.77 -28.44 5.54
CA GLY A 339 -5.88 -29.46 6.60
C GLY A 339 -5.88 -30.85 5.97
N GLU A 340 -5.17 -31.79 6.58
CA GLU A 340 -5.13 -33.21 6.20
C GLU A 340 -6.44 -33.97 6.56
N ASP A 341 -7.40 -33.30 7.19
CA ASP A 341 -8.70 -33.88 7.56
C ASP A 341 -9.76 -33.55 6.49
N GLU A 342 -9.98 -34.50 5.57
CA GLU A 342 -10.95 -34.44 4.47
C GLU A 342 -12.44 -34.50 4.91
N ASP A 343 -12.74 -34.61 6.21
CA ASP A 343 -14.10 -34.89 6.71
C ASP A 343 -14.96 -33.66 7.05
N ALA A 344 -14.53 -32.44 6.70
CA ALA A 344 -15.40 -31.27 6.76
C ALA A 344 -16.14 -31.06 5.43
N SER A 345 -17.26 -31.76 5.25
CA SER A 345 -18.22 -31.56 4.16
C SER A 345 -18.95 -30.21 4.29
N GLY A 346 -18.21 -29.12 4.04
CA GLY A 346 -18.67 -27.75 3.93
C GLY A 346 -17.60 -26.93 3.22
N ASP A 347 -17.98 -26.23 2.16
CA ASP A 347 -17.08 -25.47 1.28
C ASP A 347 -16.35 -24.34 2.06
N GLY A 348 -15.17 -24.62 2.63
CA GLY A 348 -14.32 -23.58 3.24
C GLY A 348 -13.60 -24.00 4.52
N GLY A 349 -12.43 -24.64 4.39
CA GLY A 349 -11.47 -24.73 5.49
C GLY A 349 -11.01 -23.34 6.01
N PRO A 350 -10.38 -23.29 7.20
CA PRO A 350 -10.02 -22.04 7.86
C PRO A 350 -9.09 -21.15 7.02
N TRP A 351 -9.12 -19.84 7.25
CA TRP A 351 -8.31 -18.84 6.55
C TRP A 351 -7.35 -18.17 7.51
N ARG A 352 -6.09 -17.99 7.11
CA ARG A 352 -5.09 -17.24 7.88
C ARG A 352 -4.55 -16.08 7.07
N TRP A 353 -3.91 -15.13 7.75
CA TRP A 353 -3.24 -14.02 7.10
C TRP A 353 -2.13 -14.51 6.17
N LYS A 354 -2.08 -13.95 4.96
CA LYS A 354 -1.04 -14.21 3.97
C LYS A 354 0.33 -13.74 4.49
N THR A 355 0.38 -12.55 5.08
CA THR A 355 1.60 -11.93 5.62
C THR A 355 1.58 -11.92 7.14
N GLY A 356 2.61 -12.50 7.75
CA GLY A 356 2.90 -12.36 9.18
C GLY A 356 3.53 -11.01 9.47
N LEU A 357 2.70 -9.96 9.59
CA LEU A 357 3.15 -8.58 9.69
C LEU A 357 4.01 -8.33 10.94
N GLU A 358 3.78 -9.09 12.01
CA GLU A 358 4.61 -9.12 13.23
C GLU A 358 6.09 -9.43 12.96
N ARG A 359 6.40 -10.29 11.98
CA ARG A 359 7.79 -10.63 11.60
C ARG A 359 8.54 -9.47 10.97
N THR A 360 7.81 -8.43 10.56
CA THR A 360 8.36 -7.31 9.81
C THR A 360 8.74 -6.13 10.72
N GLN A 361 8.52 -6.26 12.04
CA GLN A 361 8.71 -5.19 13.02
C GLN A 361 10.10 -4.55 12.97
N SER A 362 11.15 -5.34 12.72
CA SER A 362 12.52 -4.84 12.62
C SER A 362 12.73 -3.85 11.47
N TYR A 363 11.86 -3.85 10.45
CA TYR A 363 11.97 -2.98 9.28
C TYR A 363 11.10 -1.72 9.37
N TRP A 364 10.16 -1.64 10.31
CA TRP A 364 9.14 -0.58 10.32
C TRP A 364 9.74 0.82 10.44
N TRP A 365 10.78 0.98 11.26
CA TRP A 365 11.47 2.25 11.40
C TRP A 365 12.13 2.65 10.07
N ASP A 366 12.94 1.76 9.51
CA ASP A 366 13.70 1.96 8.28
C ASP A 366 12.81 2.25 7.05
N TRP A 367 11.54 1.84 7.07
CA TRP A 367 10.58 2.17 6.01
C TRP A 367 10.28 3.66 5.95
N PHE A 368 10.20 4.34 7.11
CA PHE A 368 9.71 5.71 7.20
C PHE A 368 10.80 6.73 7.55
N GLU A 369 11.93 6.29 8.09
CA GLU A 369 13.04 7.18 8.42
C GLU A 369 13.56 7.97 7.19
N GLY A 370 13.60 9.29 7.33
CA GLY A 370 13.98 10.23 6.28
C GLY A 370 13.03 10.28 5.09
N MET A 371 11.83 9.72 5.20
CA MET A 371 10.85 9.69 4.13
C MET A 371 10.40 11.09 3.72
N SER A 372 10.22 12.03 4.66
CA SER A 372 9.75 13.39 4.36
C SER A 372 10.79 14.17 3.55
N GLY A 373 12.06 14.07 3.93
CA GLY A 373 13.17 14.64 3.17
C GLY A 373 13.28 14.03 1.77
N LYS A 374 13.19 12.69 1.66
CA LYS A 374 13.16 11.97 0.37
C LYS A 374 12.00 12.40 -0.50
N PHE A 375 10.80 12.56 0.07
CA PHE A 375 9.61 13.02 -0.62
C PHE A 375 9.84 14.40 -1.22
N LEU A 376 10.31 15.38 -0.44
CA LEU A 376 10.49 16.75 -0.90
C LEU A 376 11.57 16.89 -2.00
N ARG A 377 12.65 16.11 -1.91
CA ARG A 377 13.76 16.13 -2.90
C ARG A 377 13.50 15.25 -4.13
N ALA A 378 12.52 14.35 -4.10
CA ALA A 378 12.23 13.46 -5.20
C ALA A 378 11.80 14.23 -6.45
N LYS A 379 12.22 13.70 -7.61
CA LYS A 379 11.88 14.25 -8.92
C LYS A 379 10.40 13.96 -9.24
N GLY A 380 9.83 14.82 -10.07
CA GLY A 380 8.42 14.73 -10.47
C GLY A 380 7.48 15.51 -9.54
N ALA A 381 6.23 15.62 -10.00
CA ALA A 381 5.15 16.20 -9.23
C ALA A 381 4.84 15.34 -8.01
N LYS A 382 4.34 15.97 -6.94
CA LYS A 382 4.13 15.33 -5.66
C LYS A 382 2.72 15.62 -5.15
N LEU A 383 2.05 14.58 -4.71
CA LEU A 383 0.72 14.65 -4.13
C LEU A 383 0.70 13.84 -2.83
N LEU A 384 0.19 14.44 -1.76
CA LEU A 384 0.02 13.80 -0.46
C LEU A 384 -1.48 13.77 -0.13
N LEU A 385 -2.01 12.58 0.15
CA LEU A 385 -3.39 12.36 0.58
C LEU A 385 -3.36 11.90 2.03
N LEU A 386 -4.12 12.55 2.91
CA LEU A 386 -4.22 12.16 4.33
C LEU A 386 -5.68 11.91 4.71
N ALA A 387 -5.96 10.86 5.47
CA ALA A 387 -7.29 10.59 6.01
C ALA A 387 -7.61 11.56 7.17
N GLY A 388 -6.63 11.80 8.03
CA GLY A 388 -6.78 12.70 9.18
C GLY A 388 -6.15 14.07 8.95
N THR A 389 -6.34 14.95 9.92
CA THR A 389 -5.42 16.07 10.15
C THR A 389 -4.15 15.53 10.82
N ASP A 390 -3.53 14.50 10.24
CA ASP A 390 -2.20 14.09 10.69
C ASP A 390 -1.31 15.31 10.59
N ARG A 391 -0.57 15.54 11.67
CA ARG A 391 0.32 16.68 11.70
C ARG A 391 1.40 16.39 10.68
N LEU A 392 1.45 17.21 9.63
CA LEU A 392 2.65 17.31 8.82
C LEU A 392 3.82 17.51 9.78
N ASP A 393 4.86 16.70 9.61
CA ASP A 393 6.10 16.98 10.32
C ASP A 393 6.67 18.34 9.87
N LYS A 394 7.69 18.80 10.60
CA LYS A 394 8.29 20.10 10.35
C LYS A 394 8.73 20.26 8.89
N GLU A 395 9.31 19.22 8.29
CA GLU A 395 9.80 19.28 6.92
C GLU A 395 8.67 19.40 5.91
N LEU A 396 7.65 18.55 6.01
CA LEU A 396 6.48 18.61 5.12
C LEU A 396 5.69 19.89 5.31
N MET A 397 5.60 20.43 6.52
CA MET A 397 4.94 21.72 6.75
C MET A 397 5.68 22.85 6.03
N ILE A 398 7.01 22.91 6.14
CA ILE A 398 7.84 23.87 5.39
C ILE A 398 7.68 23.67 3.89
N GLY A 399 7.73 22.42 3.42
CA GLY A 399 7.57 22.08 2.01
C GLY A 399 6.20 22.48 1.46
N GLN A 400 5.15 22.31 2.25
CA GLN A 400 3.78 22.70 1.89
C GLN A 400 3.63 24.22 1.80
N MET A 401 4.16 24.95 2.79
CA MET A 401 4.18 26.42 2.77
C MET A 401 4.97 26.98 1.58
N GLN A 402 5.98 26.25 1.10
CA GLN A 402 6.76 26.57 -0.10
C GLN A 402 6.11 26.11 -1.42
N GLY A 403 4.93 25.47 -1.37
CA GLY A 403 4.24 24.97 -2.56
C GLY A 403 4.94 23.81 -3.28
N LYS A 404 5.76 23.02 -2.56
CA LYS A 404 6.55 21.93 -3.17
C LYS A 404 5.73 20.71 -3.57
N PHE A 405 4.52 20.55 -3.05
CA PHE A 405 3.62 19.45 -3.33
C PHE A 405 2.16 19.87 -3.19
N GLN A 406 1.24 19.07 -3.72
CA GLN A 406 -0.19 19.21 -3.48
C GLN A 406 -0.58 18.37 -2.27
N LEU A 407 -1.41 18.92 -1.39
CA LEU A 407 -1.98 18.21 -0.24
C LEU A 407 -3.49 18.13 -0.37
N GLN A 408 -4.06 16.95 -0.13
CA GLN A 408 -5.51 16.76 0.02
C GLN A 408 -5.81 15.97 1.29
N VAL A 409 -6.81 16.42 2.04
CA VAL A 409 -7.29 15.74 3.26
C VAL A 409 -8.66 15.12 3.03
N PHE A 410 -8.88 13.91 3.54
CA PHE A 410 -10.07 13.06 3.40
C PHE A 410 -10.64 12.70 4.79
N PRO A 411 -11.27 13.66 5.49
CA PRO A 411 -11.69 13.48 6.89
C PRO A 411 -12.69 12.34 7.11
N ASP A 412 -13.41 11.94 6.06
CA ASP A 412 -14.39 10.87 6.10
C ASP A 412 -13.77 9.46 5.98
N ALA A 413 -12.49 9.36 5.59
CA ALA A 413 -11.77 8.10 5.44
C ALA A 413 -11.11 7.64 6.75
N GLY A 414 -10.86 6.33 6.86
CA GLY A 414 -9.86 5.76 7.74
C GLY A 414 -8.52 5.63 7.02
N HIS A 415 -7.67 4.72 7.51
CA HIS A 415 -6.30 4.55 7.00
C HIS A 415 -6.22 4.20 5.50
N PHE A 416 -7.20 3.45 5.00
CA PHE A 416 -7.27 3.02 3.59
C PHE A 416 -8.13 3.99 2.78
N VAL A 417 -7.61 5.21 2.54
CA VAL A 417 -8.34 6.28 1.81
C VAL A 417 -8.85 5.80 0.45
N GLN A 418 -8.01 5.04 -0.28
CA GLN A 418 -8.34 4.47 -1.59
C GLN A 418 -9.45 3.41 -1.55
N GLU A 419 -9.70 2.79 -0.40
CA GLU A 419 -10.77 1.80 -0.21
C GLU A 419 -12.05 2.45 0.32
N ASP A 420 -11.90 3.40 1.23
CA ASP A 420 -13.01 4.07 1.90
C ASP A 420 -13.70 5.08 0.99
N LEU A 421 -12.93 5.83 0.17
CA LEU A 421 -13.44 6.87 -0.73
C LEU A 421 -12.90 6.71 -2.18
N PRO A 422 -13.05 5.54 -2.81
CA PRO A 422 -12.38 5.18 -4.07
C PRO A 422 -12.66 6.16 -5.20
N GLN A 423 -13.91 6.64 -5.30
CA GLN A 423 -14.31 7.60 -6.34
C GLN A 423 -13.57 8.92 -6.21
N ARG A 424 -13.58 9.54 -5.03
CA ARG A 424 -12.92 10.84 -4.81
C ARG A 424 -11.41 10.70 -4.96
N THR A 425 -10.83 9.60 -4.49
CA THR A 425 -9.40 9.31 -4.67
C THR A 425 -9.05 9.17 -6.16
N ALA A 426 -9.85 8.43 -6.93
CA ALA A 426 -9.64 8.27 -8.37
C ALA A 426 -9.73 9.59 -9.13
N GLU A 427 -10.76 10.40 -8.86
CA GLU A 427 -10.95 11.72 -9.49
C GLU A 427 -9.73 12.64 -9.25
N LEU A 428 -9.23 12.70 -8.01
CA LEU A 428 -8.06 13.49 -7.67
C LEU A 428 -6.77 12.98 -8.34
N ILE A 429 -6.52 11.67 -8.34
CA ILE A 429 -5.33 11.09 -8.95
C ILE A 429 -5.35 11.30 -10.47
N VAL A 430 -6.51 11.17 -11.11
CA VAL A 430 -6.68 11.41 -12.54
C VAL A 430 -6.49 12.88 -12.89
N GLU A 431 -7.00 13.81 -12.08
CA GLU A 431 -6.72 15.24 -12.25
C GLU A 431 -5.22 15.52 -12.11
N PHE A 432 -4.58 14.95 -11.10
CA PHE A 432 -3.14 15.07 -10.90
C PHE A 432 -2.33 14.51 -12.09
N LEU A 433 -2.70 13.35 -12.62
CA LEU A 433 -2.09 12.77 -13.81
C LEU A 433 -2.23 13.72 -15.01
N LYS A 434 -3.45 14.16 -15.33
CA LYS A 434 -3.76 15.05 -16.46
C LYS A 434 -3.00 16.37 -16.38
N ARG A 435 -2.97 17.00 -15.20
CA ARG A 435 -2.30 18.30 -14.98
C ARG A 435 -0.79 18.22 -15.18
N ASN A 436 -0.18 17.09 -14.88
CA ASN A 436 1.27 16.92 -14.97
C ASN A 436 1.73 16.32 -16.29
N ASP A 437 0.81 15.81 -17.11
CA ASP A 437 1.14 15.32 -18.44
C ASP A 437 1.31 16.47 -19.44
N ARG A 438 2.59 16.82 -19.67
CA ARG A 438 3.00 17.88 -20.58
C ARG A 438 2.90 17.51 -22.06
N SER A 439 2.54 16.27 -22.42
CA SER A 439 2.33 15.91 -23.83
C SER A 439 1.15 16.66 -24.46
N THR A 440 0.23 17.15 -23.63
CA THR A 440 -0.92 17.96 -24.04
C THR A 440 -0.62 19.47 -24.11
N LEU A 441 0.52 19.92 -23.56
CA LEU A 441 0.93 21.32 -23.59
C LEU A 441 1.54 21.66 -24.95
N VAL A 442 0.73 22.29 -25.82
CA VAL A 442 1.24 22.96 -27.02
C VAL A 442 1.99 24.22 -26.57
N LEU A 443 3.29 24.09 -26.36
CA LEU A 443 4.15 25.25 -26.14
C LEU A 443 4.29 26.03 -27.46
N PRO A 444 4.23 27.37 -27.42
CA PRO A 444 4.61 28.16 -28.59
C PRO A 444 6.01 27.75 -29.04
N PRO A 445 6.24 27.60 -30.37
CA PRO A 445 7.57 27.28 -30.88
C PRO A 445 8.57 28.29 -30.34
N LYS A 446 9.76 27.81 -29.96
CA LYS A 446 10.80 28.71 -29.44
C LYS A 446 11.10 29.78 -30.49
N VAL A 447 11.36 31.00 -30.04
CA VAL A 447 11.76 32.11 -30.93
C VAL A 447 12.96 31.72 -31.80
N SER A 448 13.89 30.92 -31.28
CA SER A 448 15.01 30.34 -32.05
C SER A 448 14.55 29.49 -33.24
N ASP A 449 13.50 28.71 -33.07
CA ASP A 449 12.99 27.77 -34.06
C ASP A 449 12.16 28.53 -35.12
N LEU A 450 11.45 29.58 -34.69
CA LEU A 450 10.75 30.50 -35.59
C LEU A 450 11.74 31.29 -36.47
N LEU A 451 12.82 31.79 -35.88
CA LEU A 451 13.90 32.48 -36.60
C LEU A 451 14.63 31.54 -37.56
N ALA A 452 14.91 30.30 -37.16
CA ALA A 452 15.53 29.28 -38.02
C ALA A 452 14.62 28.87 -39.19
N GLN A 453 13.29 28.99 -39.04
CA GLN A 453 12.31 28.76 -40.10
C GLN A 453 12.06 29.99 -40.99
N GLY A 454 12.81 31.07 -40.82
CA GLY A 454 12.67 32.30 -41.61
C GLY A 454 11.35 33.04 -41.36
N LYS A 455 10.62 32.70 -40.28
CA LYS A 455 9.41 33.41 -39.90
C LYS A 455 9.82 34.71 -39.20
N LYS A 456 9.24 35.84 -39.62
CA LYS A 456 9.36 37.10 -38.86
C LYS A 456 8.69 36.89 -37.50
N VAL A 457 9.49 36.97 -36.45
CA VAL A 457 9.03 36.94 -35.04
C VAL A 457 8.60 38.32 -34.61
#